data_AF-A0A520UM18-F1
#
_entry.id   AF-A0A520UM18-F1
#
_cell.length_a   1.000
_cell.length_b   1.000
_cell.length_c   1.000
_cell.angle_alpha   90.00
_cell.angle_beta   90.00
_cell.angle_gamma   90.00
#
_symmetry.space_group_name_H-M   'P 1'
#
loop_
_entity.id
_entity.type
_entity.pdbx_description
1 polymer ?
#
loop_
_entity_poly.entity_id
_entity_poly.type
_entity_poly.pdbx_seq_one_letter_code
_entity_poly.pdbx_strand_id
1 'polypeptide(L)'
;MKIMNKTILFLFISVFIGCNNPISWQNYNESDEIRQSKSHANKRMQFKLIQSKYDVKNDWFKNINKDVIEFNEKEYNFLKPLIIEKSIPEIQTSILDEKLTYEKLVLFYLFRIKSIEFNKNQYLNSIISINQNIINEAREKDKIKPESIYSLHGIPVLLKDNINYEGLATTAGSFALNNNMSKNAFVVDKLKENGALI
;
A
#
# COMPACT_ATOMS: atom_id res chain seq x y z
N MET A 1 -37.37 -60.16 16.25
CA MET A 1 -37.78 -58.87 15.66
C MET A 1 -36.91 -57.78 16.25
N LYS A 2 -35.80 -57.42 15.59
CA LYS A 2 -34.82 -56.41 16.05
C LYS A 2 -35.20 -55.05 15.46
N ILE A 3 -35.50 -54.08 16.31
CA ILE A 3 -35.75 -52.68 15.90
C ILE A 3 -34.44 -51.93 16.02
N MET A 4 -34.00 -51.33 14.91
CA MET A 4 -32.73 -50.63 14.76
C MET A 4 -33.01 -49.12 14.81
N ASN A 5 -32.64 -48.46 15.90
CA ASN A 5 -32.74 -47.00 16.02
C ASN A 5 -31.53 -46.35 15.34
N LYS A 6 -31.78 -45.61 14.25
CA LYS A 6 -30.77 -44.80 13.55
C LYS A 6 -30.69 -43.42 14.21
N THR A 7 -29.62 -43.15 14.93
CA THR A 7 -29.29 -41.80 15.41
C THR A 7 -28.67 -41.02 14.26
N ILE A 8 -29.41 -40.05 13.71
CA ILE A 8 -28.89 -39.12 12.69
C ILE A 8 -28.22 -37.94 13.43
N LEU A 9 -26.90 -37.87 13.34
CA LEU A 9 -26.10 -36.78 13.88
C LEU A 9 -26.09 -35.62 12.87
N PHE A 10 -26.85 -34.55 13.15
CA PHE A 10 -26.81 -33.32 12.36
C PHE A 10 -25.53 -32.54 12.68
N LEU A 11 -24.57 -32.54 11.76
CA LEU A 11 -23.36 -31.72 11.83
C LEU A 11 -23.73 -30.29 11.43
N PHE A 12 -23.93 -29.41 12.41
CA PHE A 12 -24.09 -27.97 12.17
C PHE A 12 -22.74 -27.38 11.76
N ILE A 13 -22.52 -27.22 10.46
CA ILE A 13 -21.37 -26.49 9.92
C ILE A 13 -21.67 -24.99 10.10
N SER A 14 -21.14 -24.40 11.17
CA SER A 14 -21.11 -22.95 11.34
C SER A 14 -20.07 -22.36 10.37
N VAL A 15 -20.56 -21.82 9.25
CA VAL A 15 -19.74 -20.99 8.36
C VAL A 15 -19.48 -19.67 9.09
N PHE A 16 -18.33 -19.57 9.76
CA PHE A 16 -17.82 -18.28 10.22
C PHE A 16 -17.42 -17.46 8.99
N ILE A 17 -18.35 -16.64 8.51
CA ILE A 17 -18.04 -15.56 7.58
C ILE A 17 -17.25 -14.53 8.40
N GLY A 18 -15.92 -14.60 8.33
CA GLY A 18 -15.05 -13.54 8.81
C GLY A 18 -15.30 -12.29 7.98
N CYS A 19 -16.16 -11.39 8.45
CA CYS A 19 -16.33 -10.08 7.85
C CYS A 19 -15.07 -9.24 8.11
N ASN A 20 -14.09 -9.30 7.19
CA ASN A 20 -13.10 -8.25 7.08
C ASN A 20 -13.79 -7.03 6.46
N ASN A 21 -14.38 -6.17 7.29
CA ASN A 21 -14.91 -4.90 6.81
C ASN A 21 -13.75 -4.07 6.24
N PRO A 22 -13.85 -3.58 4.99
CA PRO A 22 -12.80 -2.78 4.40
C PRO A 22 -12.59 -1.51 5.23
N ILE A 23 -11.35 -1.29 5.68
CA ILE A 23 -10.97 -0.09 6.43
C ILE A 23 -11.10 1.11 5.47
N SER A 24 -11.97 2.06 5.84
CA SER A 24 -12.15 3.33 5.15
C SER A 24 -11.68 4.47 6.05
N TRP A 25 -11.04 5.46 5.44
CA TRP A 25 -10.59 6.66 6.13
C TRP A 25 -11.76 7.59 6.38
N GLN A 26 -11.85 8.12 7.60
CA GLN A 26 -12.82 9.13 7.99
C GLN A 26 -12.07 10.30 8.62
N ASN A 27 -12.21 11.49 8.02
CA ASN A 27 -11.69 12.71 8.61
C ASN A 27 -12.39 12.98 9.94
N TYR A 28 -11.64 13.50 10.91
CA TYR A 28 -12.16 13.84 12.23
C TYR A 28 -11.86 15.29 12.60
N ASN A 29 -12.60 15.82 13.58
CA ASN A 29 -12.38 17.18 14.07
C ASN A 29 -11.07 17.30 14.85
N GLU A 30 -10.10 18.00 14.28
CA GLU A 30 -8.76 18.21 14.85
C GLU A 30 -8.60 19.52 15.65
N SER A 31 -9.71 20.21 15.96
CA SER A 31 -9.67 21.52 16.62
C SER A 31 -9.01 21.49 18.00
N ASP A 32 -9.19 20.39 18.74
CA ASP A 32 -8.59 20.22 20.06
C ASP A 32 -7.08 19.99 19.98
N GLU A 33 -6.61 19.13 19.07
CA GLU A 33 -5.18 18.92 18.88
C GLU A 33 -4.48 20.20 18.39
N ILE A 34 -5.10 20.95 17.47
CA ILE A 34 -4.58 22.23 17.01
C ILE A 34 -4.48 23.23 18.17
N ARG A 35 -5.51 23.32 19.02
CA ARG A 35 -5.49 24.18 20.21
C ARG A 35 -4.39 23.77 21.18
N GLN A 36 -4.18 22.48 21.42
CA GLN A 36 -3.10 21.97 22.26
C GLN A 36 -1.72 22.24 21.66
N SER A 37 -1.59 22.15 20.33
CA SER A 37 -0.33 22.43 19.62
C SER A 37 0.13 23.88 19.77
N LYS A 38 -0.78 24.83 20.07
CA LYS A 38 -0.47 26.26 20.23
C LYS A 38 0.66 26.51 21.24
N SER A 39 0.69 25.75 22.34
CA SER A 39 1.70 25.88 23.39
C SER A 39 2.92 25.00 23.19
N HIS A 40 3.08 24.38 22.01
CA HIS A 40 4.20 23.49 21.75
C HIS A 40 5.54 24.26 21.79
N ALA A 41 6.54 23.71 22.49
CA ALA A 41 7.84 24.37 22.69
C ALA A 41 8.56 24.72 21.37
N ASN A 42 8.48 23.82 20.39
CA ASN A 42 8.92 24.10 19.03
C ASN A 42 7.86 24.88 18.25
N LYS A 43 8.15 26.15 17.93
CA LYS A 43 7.27 27.05 17.16
C LYS A 43 6.83 26.47 15.80
N ARG A 44 7.67 25.65 15.14
CA ARG A 44 7.34 25.02 13.85
C ARG A 44 6.26 23.94 13.95
N MET A 45 5.89 23.52 15.16
CA MET A 45 4.87 22.52 15.42
C MET A 45 3.54 23.13 15.88
N GLN A 46 3.50 24.45 16.08
CA GLN A 46 2.28 25.13 16.50
C GLN A 46 1.32 25.29 15.31
N PHE A 47 0.03 25.03 15.54
CA PHE A 47 -1.07 25.22 14.58
C PHE A 47 -0.95 24.45 13.26
N LYS A 48 -0.19 23.34 13.25
CA LYS A 48 -0.15 22.48 12.07
C LYS A 48 -1.45 21.69 11.95
N LEU A 49 -2.05 21.74 10.76
CA LEU A 49 -3.09 20.79 10.37
C LEU A 49 -2.48 19.38 10.37
N ILE A 50 -3.21 18.42 10.93
CA ILE A 50 -2.80 17.02 10.98
C ILE A 50 -3.38 16.28 9.77
N GLN A 51 -4.58 16.67 9.33
CA GLN A 51 -5.26 16.07 8.18
C GLN A 51 -5.35 17.07 7.01
N SER A 52 -5.15 16.58 5.80
CA SER A 52 -5.42 17.37 4.60
C SER A 52 -6.93 17.58 4.43
N LYS A 53 -7.34 18.80 4.07
CA LYS A 53 -8.73 19.12 3.75
C LYS A 53 -9.16 18.67 2.34
N TYR A 54 -8.19 18.31 1.50
CA TYR A 54 -8.38 18.09 0.07
C TYR A 54 -7.97 16.68 -0.39
N ASP A 55 -7.43 15.86 0.51
CA ASP A 55 -7.02 14.50 0.18
C ASP A 55 -8.23 13.55 0.23
N VAL A 56 -8.41 12.76 -0.84
CA VAL A 56 -9.46 11.75 -0.96
C VAL A 56 -8.82 10.37 -0.83
N LYS A 57 -8.31 10.10 0.37
CA LYS A 57 -7.56 8.89 0.72
C LYS A 57 -8.25 7.58 0.32
N ASN A 58 -9.58 7.55 0.41
CA ASN A 58 -10.39 6.38 0.05
C ASN A 58 -10.31 6.00 -1.43
N ASP A 59 -9.89 6.92 -2.31
CA ASP A 59 -9.76 6.66 -3.74
C ASP A 59 -8.40 6.05 -4.11
N TRP A 60 -7.41 6.04 -3.21
CA TRP A 60 -6.04 5.55 -3.50
C TRP A 60 -6.02 4.13 -4.08
N PHE A 61 -6.94 3.27 -3.62
CA PHE A 61 -6.98 1.86 -4.01
C PHE A 61 -8.10 1.51 -4.97
N LYS A 62 -8.84 2.49 -5.53
CA LYS A 62 -10.10 2.23 -6.25
C LYS A 62 -10.04 1.09 -7.28
N ASN A 63 -8.99 1.05 -8.11
CA ASN A 63 -8.85 0.03 -9.17
C ASN A 63 -8.13 -1.25 -8.72
N ILE A 64 -7.49 -1.23 -7.54
CA ILE A 64 -6.69 -2.33 -6.98
C ILE A 64 -7.28 -2.88 -5.67
N ASN A 65 -8.46 -2.40 -5.28
CA ASN A 65 -9.04 -2.66 -3.96
C ASN A 65 -9.32 -4.14 -3.74
N LYS A 66 -9.70 -4.86 -4.81
CA LYS A 66 -9.92 -6.31 -4.74
C LYS A 66 -8.64 -7.03 -4.31
N ASP A 67 -7.54 -6.82 -5.02
CA ASP A 67 -6.25 -7.47 -4.75
C ASP A 67 -5.74 -7.11 -3.34
N VAL A 68 -5.90 -5.85 -2.93
CA VAL A 68 -5.50 -5.37 -1.60
C VAL A 68 -6.36 -5.95 -0.47
N ILE A 69 -7.65 -6.23 -0.71
CA ILE A 69 -8.54 -6.86 0.28
C ILE A 69 -8.26 -8.36 0.40
N GLU A 70 -7.93 -9.03 -0.71
CA GLU A 70 -7.60 -10.46 -0.72
C GLU A 70 -6.27 -10.75 -0.02
N PHE A 71 -5.30 -9.83 -0.13
CA PHE A 71 -4.05 -9.88 0.62
C PHE A 71 -4.29 -9.61 2.12
N ASN A 72 -4.08 -10.64 2.95
CA ASN A 72 -4.47 -10.62 4.35
C ASN A 72 -3.27 -10.61 5.32
N GLU A 73 -3.56 -10.39 6.61
CA GLU A 73 -2.54 -10.30 7.66
C GLU A 73 -1.68 -11.57 7.80
N LYS A 74 -2.25 -12.76 7.55
CA LYS A 74 -1.49 -14.01 7.58
C LYS A 74 -0.42 -14.02 6.49
N GLU A 75 -0.77 -13.62 5.28
CA GLU A 75 0.19 -13.51 4.18
C GLU A 75 1.23 -12.40 4.42
N TYR A 76 0.79 -11.23 4.91
CA TYR A 76 1.70 -10.17 5.33
C TYR A 76 2.74 -10.66 6.33
N ASN A 77 2.33 -11.34 7.40
CA ASN A 77 3.23 -11.85 8.43
C ASN A 77 4.15 -12.96 7.91
N PHE A 78 3.67 -13.79 6.98
CA PHE A 78 4.48 -14.82 6.33
C PHE A 78 5.59 -14.21 5.45
N LEU A 79 5.29 -13.16 4.69
CA LEU A 79 6.25 -12.52 3.80
C LEU A 79 7.19 -11.53 4.51
N LYS A 80 6.81 -11.04 5.70
CA LYS A 80 7.57 -10.04 6.46
C LYS A 80 9.07 -10.36 6.61
N PRO A 81 9.52 -11.59 6.92
CA PRO A 81 10.95 -11.92 7.03
C PRO A 81 11.72 -11.86 5.71
N LEU A 82 11.03 -11.89 4.57
CA LEU A 82 11.61 -11.82 3.23
C LEU A 82 11.69 -10.38 2.69
N ILE A 83 11.08 -9.39 3.37
CA ILE A 83 10.90 -8.03 2.84
C ILE A 83 11.40 -6.96 3.82
N ILE A 84 11.05 -7.03 5.10
CA ILE A 84 11.41 -6.00 6.08
C ILE A 84 12.89 -6.11 6.44
N GLU A 85 13.58 -4.97 6.45
CA GLU A 85 15.03 -4.89 6.64
C GLU A 85 15.84 -5.72 5.63
N LYS A 86 15.30 -5.91 4.42
CA LYS A 86 15.98 -6.59 3.31
C LYS A 86 16.48 -5.60 2.27
N SER A 87 17.73 -5.80 1.89
CA SER A 87 18.35 -5.08 0.77
C SER A 87 17.77 -5.54 -0.56
N ILE A 88 17.92 -4.72 -1.61
CA ILE A 88 17.50 -5.09 -2.98
C ILE A 88 18.11 -6.44 -3.40
N PRO A 89 19.41 -6.73 -3.19
CA PRO A 89 19.97 -8.04 -3.49
C PRO A 89 19.31 -9.21 -2.76
N GLU A 90 18.96 -9.07 -1.49
CA GLU A 90 18.24 -10.11 -0.75
C GLU A 90 16.82 -10.33 -1.28
N ILE A 91 16.12 -9.24 -1.66
CA ILE A 91 14.80 -9.32 -2.28
C ILE A 91 14.89 -10.02 -3.63
N GLN A 92 15.81 -9.59 -4.51
CA GLN A 92 15.98 -10.21 -5.82
C GLN A 92 16.41 -11.67 -5.72
N THR A 93 17.23 -12.03 -4.72
CA THR A 93 17.56 -13.44 -4.42
C THR A 93 16.30 -14.23 -4.06
N SER A 94 15.41 -13.67 -3.26
CA SER A 94 14.14 -14.31 -2.90
C SER A 94 13.20 -14.49 -4.09
N ILE A 95 13.23 -13.57 -5.08
CA ILE A 95 12.50 -13.70 -6.36
C ILE A 95 13.10 -14.80 -7.24
N LEU A 96 14.43 -14.86 -7.34
CA LEU A 96 15.15 -15.89 -8.10
C LEU A 96 14.93 -17.29 -7.51
N ASP A 97 14.90 -17.39 -6.18
CA ASP A 97 14.60 -18.61 -5.41
C ASP A 97 13.10 -18.98 -5.41
N GLU A 98 12.24 -18.21 -6.08
CA GLU A 98 10.78 -18.42 -6.16
C GLU A 98 10.05 -18.36 -4.80
N LYS A 99 10.69 -17.80 -3.78
CA LYS A 99 10.10 -17.58 -2.44
C LYS A 99 9.21 -16.34 -2.40
N LEU A 100 9.41 -15.41 -3.33
CA LEU A 100 8.70 -14.15 -3.45
C LEU A 100 8.35 -13.88 -4.92
N THR A 101 7.30 -13.10 -5.16
CA THR A 101 6.95 -12.52 -6.47
C THR A 101 6.85 -11.01 -6.34
N TYR A 102 7.01 -10.27 -7.43
CA TYR A 102 6.86 -8.81 -7.46
C TYR A 102 5.43 -8.39 -7.14
N GLU A 103 4.41 -9.13 -7.61
CA GLU A 103 3.02 -8.91 -7.19
C GLU A 103 2.88 -8.95 -5.65
N LYS A 104 3.44 -9.98 -5.00
CA LYS A 104 3.40 -10.11 -3.55
C LYS A 104 4.21 -9.03 -2.83
N LEU A 105 5.34 -8.61 -3.40
CA LEU A 105 6.14 -7.51 -2.87
C LEU A 105 5.35 -6.18 -2.89
N VAL A 106 4.68 -5.88 -4.01
CA VAL A 106 3.83 -4.69 -4.13
C VAL A 106 2.63 -4.77 -3.19
N LEU A 107 1.91 -5.89 -3.16
CA LEU A 107 0.78 -6.10 -2.26
C LEU A 107 1.18 -5.96 -0.78
N PHE A 108 2.35 -6.47 -0.39
CA PHE A 108 2.88 -6.32 0.96
C PHE A 108 3.00 -4.85 1.35
N TYR A 109 3.57 -4.01 0.48
CA TYR A 109 3.71 -2.58 0.77
C TYR A 109 2.39 -1.83 0.70
N LEU A 110 1.50 -2.15 -0.25
CA LEU A 110 0.16 -1.54 -0.31
C LEU A 110 -0.67 -1.85 0.94
N PHE A 111 -0.64 -3.10 1.41
CA PHE A 111 -1.27 -3.52 2.66
C PHE A 111 -0.70 -2.75 3.85
N ARG A 112 0.63 -2.61 3.92
CA ARG A 112 1.30 -1.85 4.99
C ARG A 112 0.94 -0.37 4.94
N ILE A 113 0.92 0.24 3.76
CA ILE A 113 0.50 1.63 3.54
C ILE A 113 -0.93 1.78 4.06
N LYS A 114 -1.88 0.96 3.60
CA LYS A 114 -3.28 1.04 4.04
C LYS A 114 -3.40 0.87 5.56
N SER A 115 -2.70 -0.10 6.14
CA SER A 115 -2.76 -0.39 7.59
C SER A 115 -2.26 0.77 8.47
N ILE A 116 -1.23 1.49 8.02
CA ILE A 116 -0.66 2.64 8.76
C ILE A 116 -1.47 3.89 8.46
N GLU A 117 -1.62 4.22 7.18
CA GLU A 117 -2.19 5.47 6.72
C GLU A 117 -3.70 5.57 7.05
N PHE A 118 -4.44 4.46 7.15
CA PHE A 118 -5.86 4.49 7.50
C PHE A 118 -6.11 4.32 9.01
N ASN A 119 -5.06 4.17 9.82
CA ASN A 119 -5.19 4.09 11.27
C ASN A 119 -5.08 5.49 11.89
N LYS A 120 -6.20 6.03 12.37
CA LYS A 120 -6.28 7.34 13.04
C LYS A 120 -5.28 7.52 14.20
N ASN A 121 -4.78 6.45 14.82
CA ASN A 121 -3.83 6.56 15.92
C ASN A 121 -2.35 6.45 15.48
N GLN A 122 -2.08 6.00 14.25
CA GLN A 122 -0.73 5.64 13.78
C GLN A 122 -0.37 6.23 12.41
N TYR A 123 -1.31 6.89 11.72
CA TYR A 123 -1.10 7.45 10.40
C TYR A 123 0.04 8.47 10.38
N LEU A 124 0.84 8.41 9.32
CA LEU A 124 2.04 9.23 9.15
C LEU A 124 1.85 10.37 8.16
N ASN A 125 0.80 10.33 7.34
CA ASN A 125 0.58 11.25 6.20
C ASN A 125 1.79 11.29 5.27
N SER A 126 2.37 10.12 4.99
CA SER A 126 3.61 9.98 4.22
C SER A 126 3.37 9.78 2.72
N ILE A 127 2.15 9.39 2.35
CA ILE A 127 1.71 9.08 0.99
C ILE A 127 0.64 10.09 0.58
N ILE A 128 0.68 10.55 -0.68
CA ILE A 128 -0.31 11.50 -1.22
C ILE A 128 -1.15 10.89 -2.35
N SER A 129 -0.59 9.93 -3.09
CA SER A 129 -1.25 9.25 -4.20
C SER A 129 -0.64 7.86 -4.42
N ILE A 130 -1.41 6.95 -5.00
CA ILE A 130 -0.98 5.60 -5.35
C ILE A 130 -1.25 5.36 -6.84
N ASN A 131 -0.27 4.77 -7.54
CA ASN A 131 -0.47 4.30 -8.92
C ASN A 131 -1.49 3.15 -8.94
N GLN A 132 -2.65 3.40 -9.56
CA GLN A 132 -3.76 2.46 -9.60
C GLN A 132 -3.56 1.30 -10.60
N ASN A 133 -2.44 1.25 -11.32
CA ASN A 133 -2.07 0.15 -12.23
C ASN A 133 -0.94 -0.73 -11.67
N ILE A 134 -0.38 -0.38 -10.51
CA ILE A 134 0.89 -0.93 -10.00
C ILE A 134 0.89 -2.45 -9.84
N ILE A 135 -0.24 -3.06 -9.49
CA ILE A 135 -0.36 -4.51 -9.33
C ILE A 135 -0.27 -5.22 -10.69
N ASN A 136 -0.91 -4.67 -11.72
CA ASN A 136 -0.83 -5.24 -13.06
C ASN A 136 0.59 -5.09 -13.62
N GLU A 137 1.24 -3.95 -13.38
CA GLU A 137 2.64 -3.76 -13.73
C GLU A 137 3.53 -4.79 -13.02
N ALA A 138 3.29 -5.06 -11.73
CA ALA A 138 4.02 -6.08 -10.97
C ALA A 138 3.84 -7.50 -11.53
N ARG A 139 2.61 -7.87 -11.90
CA ARG A 139 2.30 -9.16 -12.55
C ARG A 139 3.02 -9.30 -13.89
N GLU A 140 3.14 -8.22 -14.67
CA GLU A 140 3.93 -8.24 -15.90
C GLU A 140 5.42 -8.45 -15.62
N LYS A 141 5.95 -7.85 -14.54
CA LYS A 141 7.35 -8.06 -14.12
C LYS A 141 7.61 -9.50 -13.67
N ASP A 142 6.63 -10.17 -13.07
CA ASP A 142 6.75 -11.57 -12.64
C ASP A 142 6.96 -12.56 -13.80
N LYS A 143 6.63 -12.18 -15.04
CA LYS A 143 6.85 -13.03 -16.24
C LYS A 143 8.33 -13.18 -16.61
N ILE A 144 9.20 -12.31 -16.11
CA ILE A 144 10.63 -12.27 -16.46
C ILE A 144 11.43 -12.17 -15.17
N LYS A 145 12.42 -13.06 -15.01
CA LYS A 145 13.34 -13.01 -13.86
C LYS A 145 14.30 -11.81 -13.98
N PRO A 146 14.75 -11.23 -12.85
CA PRO A 146 15.72 -10.14 -12.89
C PRO A 146 17.04 -10.64 -13.48
N GLU A 147 17.70 -9.82 -14.29
CA GLU A 147 18.97 -10.17 -14.93
C GLU A 147 20.13 -10.38 -13.94
N SER A 148 20.04 -9.75 -12.76
CA SER A 148 20.97 -9.94 -11.65
C SER A 148 20.31 -9.54 -10.32
N ILE A 149 20.94 -9.94 -9.21
CA ILE A 149 20.51 -9.52 -7.86
C ILE A 149 20.61 -8.01 -7.63
N TYR A 150 21.36 -7.28 -8.45
CA TYR A 150 21.51 -5.83 -8.35
C TYR A 150 20.51 -5.05 -9.24
N SER A 151 19.67 -5.77 -9.99
CA SER A 151 18.67 -5.15 -10.87
C SER A 151 17.58 -4.41 -10.09
N LEU A 152 17.03 -3.35 -10.68
CA LEU A 152 15.83 -2.67 -10.19
C LEU A 152 14.53 -3.29 -10.75
N HIS A 153 14.62 -4.32 -11.60
CA HIS A 153 13.46 -4.96 -12.19
C HIS A 153 12.49 -5.43 -11.11
N GLY A 154 11.26 -4.96 -11.17
CA GLY A 154 10.18 -5.29 -10.24
C GLY A 154 10.31 -4.69 -8.83
N ILE A 155 11.33 -3.86 -8.56
CA ILE A 155 11.48 -3.20 -7.26
C ILE A 155 10.54 -1.98 -7.17
N PRO A 156 9.64 -1.91 -6.18
CA PRO A 156 8.76 -0.76 -5.97
C PRO A 156 9.52 0.44 -5.38
N VAL A 157 9.24 1.64 -5.91
CA VAL A 157 9.91 2.89 -5.56
C VAL A 157 8.87 4.00 -5.41
N LEU A 158 8.85 4.64 -4.24
CA LEU A 158 8.07 5.87 -4.04
C LEU A 158 8.81 7.09 -4.60
N LEU A 159 8.07 7.96 -5.28
CA LEU A 159 8.55 9.26 -5.72
C LEU A 159 8.11 10.36 -4.75
N LYS A 160 8.93 11.40 -4.63
CA LYS A 160 8.50 12.65 -3.99
C LYS A 160 7.53 13.37 -4.93
N ASP A 161 6.48 13.98 -4.38
CA ASP A 161 5.40 14.66 -5.13
C ASP A 161 5.83 15.93 -5.90
N ASN A 162 7.13 16.23 -5.95
CA ASN A 162 7.70 17.25 -6.82
C ASN A 162 8.44 16.66 -8.04
N ILE A 163 8.35 15.34 -8.25
CA ILE A 163 8.91 14.61 -9.40
C ILE A 163 7.76 14.23 -10.32
N ASN A 164 7.81 14.68 -11.58
CA ASN A 164 6.74 14.43 -12.54
C ASN A 164 6.59 12.94 -12.85
N TYR A 165 5.35 12.43 -12.81
CA TYR A 165 4.97 11.08 -13.19
C TYR A 165 3.73 11.12 -14.09
N GLU A 166 3.80 10.49 -15.25
CA GLU A 166 2.67 10.45 -16.19
C GLU A 166 1.57 9.53 -15.65
N GLY A 167 0.37 10.10 -15.45
CA GLY A 167 -0.80 9.38 -14.94
C GLY A 167 -1.19 9.75 -13.50
N LEU A 168 -0.34 10.48 -12.77
CA LEU A 168 -0.66 11.08 -11.47
C LEU A 168 -0.32 12.57 -11.46
N ALA A 169 -1.06 13.36 -10.68
CA ALA A 169 -0.77 14.79 -10.53
C ALA A 169 0.52 14.97 -9.71
N THR A 170 1.34 15.94 -10.09
CA THR A 170 2.55 16.33 -9.35
C THR A 170 2.29 17.67 -8.66
N THR A 171 1.98 17.63 -7.37
CA THR A 171 1.41 18.80 -6.66
C THR A 171 2.45 19.60 -5.88
N ALA A 172 3.66 19.05 -5.68
CA ALA A 172 4.67 19.55 -4.75
C ALA A 172 4.11 19.82 -3.33
N GLY A 173 3.07 19.07 -2.93
CA GLY A 173 2.32 19.26 -1.70
C GLY A 173 1.43 20.50 -1.66
N SER A 174 1.14 21.12 -2.82
CA SER A 174 0.36 22.36 -2.93
C SER A 174 -0.96 22.14 -3.64
N PHE A 175 -2.05 22.57 -3.01
CA PHE A 175 -3.39 22.54 -3.60
C PHE A 175 -3.48 23.33 -4.93
N ALA A 176 -2.66 24.37 -5.10
CA ALA A 176 -2.61 25.14 -6.35
C ALA A 176 -2.21 24.28 -7.56
N LEU A 177 -1.54 23.15 -7.34
CA LEU A 177 -1.06 22.23 -8.35
C LEU A 177 -1.82 20.88 -8.33
N ASN A 178 -2.99 20.80 -7.69
CA ASN A 178 -3.73 19.53 -7.51
C ASN A 178 -4.11 18.83 -8.83
N ASN A 179 -4.16 19.57 -9.93
CA ASN A 179 -4.46 19.04 -11.27
C ASN A 179 -3.27 19.19 -12.25
N ASN A 180 -2.06 19.37 -11.72
CA ASN A 180 -0.85 19.52 -12.53
C ASN A 180 -0.39 18.17 -13.10
N MET A 181 -0.83 17.87 -14.32
CA MET A 181 -0.46 16.67 -15.06
C MET A 181 0.72 16.97 -15.98
N SER A 182 1.72 16.08 -15.99
CA SER A 182 2.90 16.19 -16.85
C SER A 182 3.32 14.81 -17.34
N LYS A 183 4.13 14.78 -18.40
CA LYS A 183 4.95 13.60 -18.74
C LYS A 183 5.94 13.31 -17.61
N ASN A 184 6.44 12.07 -17.59
CA ASN A 184 7.49 11.64 -16.67
C ASN A 184 8.69 12.59 -16.66
N ALA A 185 9.28 12.77 -15.48
CA ALA A 185 10.62 13.34 -15.38
C ALA A 185 11.66 12.34 -15.91
N PHE A 186 12.80 12.85 -16.36
CA PHE A 186 13.90 12.02 -16.88
C PHE A 186 14.32 10.88 -15.93
N VAL A 187 14.37 11.14 -14.62
CA VAL A 187 14.70 10.11 -13.62
C VAL A 187 13.65 8.99 -13.57
N VAL A 188 12.37 9.32 -13.75
CA VAL A 188 11.28 8.35 -13.77
C VAL A 188 11.39 7.47 -15.00
N ASP A 189 11.68 8.04 -16.16
CA ASP A 189 11.92 7.27 -17.37
C ASP A 189 13.09 6.30 -17.18
N LYS A 190 14.19 6.75 -16.56
CA LYS A 190 15.33 5.86 -16.22
C LYS A 190 14.97 4.74 -15.25
N LEU A 191 14.15 5.01 -14.24
CA LEU A 191 13.66 3.98 -13.32
C LEU A 191 12.81 2.94 -14.07
N LYS A 192 11.85 3.39 -14.91
CA LYS A 192 10.97 2.52 -15.69
C LYS A 192 11.72 1.70 -16.73
N GLU A 193 12.70 2.31 -17.43
CA GLU A 193 13.61 1.62 -18.37
C GLU A 193 14.38 0.48 -17.67
N ASN A 194 14.79 0.66 -16.42
CA ASN A 194 15.46 -0.37 -15.60
C ASN A 194 14.47 -1.31 -14.88
N GLY A 195 13.19 -1.21 -15.19
CA GLY A 195 12.14 -2.11 -14.74
C GLY A 195 11.62 -1.87 -13.33
N ALA A 196 11.94 -0.74 -12.70
CA ALA A 196 11.35 -0.37 -11.40
C ALA A 196 9.84 -0.14 -11.52
N LEU A 197 9.15 -0.38 -10.42
CA LEU A 197 7.71 -0.16 -10.25
C LEU A 197 7.51 1.14 -9.46
N ILE A 198 6.69 2.06 -9.97
CA ILE A 198 6.44 3.38 -9.35
C ILE A 198 5.06 3.44 -8.71
#